data_AF-S4RMD5-F1
#
_entry.id   AF-S4RMD5-F1
#
_cell.length_a   1.000
_cell.length_b   1.000
_cell.length_c   1.000
_cell.angle_alpha   90.00
_cell.angle_beta   90.00
_cell.angle_gamma   90.00
#
_symmetry.space_group_name_H-M   'P 1'
#
loop_
_entity.id
_entity.type
_entity.pdbx_description
1 polymer ?
#
loop_
_entity_poly.entity_id
_entity_poly.type
_entity_poly.pdbx_seq_one_letter_code
_entity_poly.pdbx_strand_id
1 'polypeptide(L)'
;ACRFTVCCFVCVIGVIASPGTITQHNHAKLRAVYPYDGRLFFHGHVCRTCLFEKPARSKHCRVCDRCVHRFDHHCVWVNGCVGAGNLPLFLGYLLSLTAAASCMAAVMVVALHRAAVLSGLVQEGSLRGLHGEMPSLPITDIVQLLFLSFPRLVFTLGFLIIISVLLGGFTAFHLYLLLVNRTANEWHLARG
;
A
#
# COMPACT_ATOMS: atom_id res chain seq x y z
N ALA A 1 -5.99 -21.82 -2.81
CA ALA A 1 -6.30 -21.71 -1.37
C ALA A 1 -5.08 -21.41 -0.50
N CYS A 2 -4.00 -22.21 -0.53
CA CYS A 2 -2.89 -22.10 0.43
C CYS A 2 -2.03 -20.80 0.37
N ARG A 3 -1.96 -20.10 -0.78
CA ARG A 3 -1.13 -18.87 -0.93
C ARG A 3 -1.79 -17.58 -0.42
N PHE A 4 -3.13 -17.53 -0.34
CA PHE A 4 -3.86 -16.34 0.13
C PHE A 4 -3.91 -16.29 1.66
N THR A 5 -3.86 -17.44 2.34
CA THR A 5 -3.85 -17.54 3.80
C THR A 5 -2.55 -16.97 4.40
N VAL A 6 -1.39 -17.20 3.77
CA VAL A 6 -0.09 -16.67 4.22
C VAL A 6 -0.07 -15.12 4.19
N CYS A 7 -0.74 -14.54 3.19
CA CYS A 7 -0.92 -13.09 3.05
C CYS A 7 -1.62 -12.48 4.28
N CYS A 8 -2.73 -13.10 4.73
CA CYS A 8 -3.46 -12.66 5.92
C CYS A 8 -2.66 -12.80 7.23
N PHE A 9 -1.78 -13.80 7.34
CA PHE A 9 -0.93 -13.97 8.53
C PHE A 9 0.14 -12.88 8.66
N VAL A 10 0.74 -12.44 7.55
CA VAL A 10 1.69 -11.31 7.55
C VAL A 10 0.97 -9.99 7.91
N CYS A 11 -0.28 -9.80 7.46
CA CYS A 11 -1.10 -8.64 7.80
C CYS A 11 -1.32 -8.49 9.32
N VAL A 12 -1.66 -9.57 10.01
CA VAL A 12 -1.93 -9.54 11.46
C VAL A 12 -0.65 -9.28 12.25
N ILE A 13 0.47 -9.90 11.86
CA ILE A 13 1.75 -9.75 12.58
C ILE A 13 2.33 -8.35 12.39
N GLY A 14 2.22 -7.74 11.20
CA GLY A 14 2.72 -6.39 10.94
C GLY A 14 2.01 -5.29 11.74
N VAL A 15 0.70 -5.45 11.97
CA VAL A 15 -0.14 -4.51 12.73
C VAL A 15 0.17 -4.57 14.24
N ILE A 16 0.45 -5.76 14.78
CA ILE A 16 0.77 -5.94 16.21
C ILE A 16 2.25 -5.72 16.52
N ALA A 17 3.13 -5.76 15.51
CA ALA A 17 4.56 -5.63 15.72
C ALA A 17 4.90 -4.24 16.25
N SER A 18 5.73 -4.21 17.29
CA SER A 18 6.22 -2.97 17.85
C SER A 18 6.99 -2.16 16.79
N PRO A 19 6.68 -0.88 16.59
CA PRO A 19 7.36 -0.04 15.61
C PRO A 19 8.80 0.34 16.01
N GLY A 20 9.26 -0.11 17.18
CA GLY A 20 10.49 0.37 17.81
C GLY A 20 10.21 1.54 18.75
N THR A 21 9.26 1.37 19.67
CA THR A 21 8.94 2.37 20.69
C THR A 21 10.17 2.64 21.59
N ILE A 22 10.47 3.91 21.79
CA ILE A 22 11.58 4.36 22.64
C ILE A 22 11.09 4.47 24.08
N THR A 23 11.80 3.82 24.99
CA THR A 23 11.58 3.85 26.45
C THR A 23 12.87 4.30 27.13
N GLN A 24 12.79 4.70 28.41
CA GLN A 24 13.98 5.09 29.18
C GLN A 24 15.06 4.00 29.20
N HIS A 25 14.65 2.72 29.21
CA HIS A 25 15.57 1.59 29.23
C HIS A 25 16.36 1.42 27.93
N ASN A 26 15.72 1.59 26.76
CA ASN A 26 16.38 1.41 25.47
C ASN A 26 16.94 2.72 24.88
N HIS A 27 16.66 3.86 25.52
CA HIS A 27 17.03 5.19 25.04
C HIS A 27 18.53 5.33 24.77
N ALA A 28 19.38 4.99 25.75
CA ALA A 28 20.83 5.10 25.62
C ALA A 28 21.37 4.27 24.45
N LYS A 29 20.85 3.04 24.29
CA LYS A 29 21.21 2.16 23.17
C LYS A 29 20.80 2.76 21.83
N LEU A 30 19.56 3.23 21.71
CA LEU A 30 19.01 3.77 20.46
C LEU A 30 19.63 5.12 20.08
N ARG A 31 20.05 5.93 21.06
CA ARG A 31 20.79 7.18 20.85
C ARG A 31 22.12 6.96 20.14
N ALA A 32 22.78 5.83 20.38
CA ALA A 32 24.07 5.49 19.78
C ALA A 32 23.95 4.88 18.36
N VAL A 33 22.74 4.53 17.89
CA VAL A 33 22.56 3.81 16.60
C VAL A 33 22.79 4.71 15.39
N TYR A 34 22.33 5.96 15.46
CA TYR A 34 22.43 6.90 14.34
C TYR A 34 23.13 8.18 14.77
N PRO A 35 24.10 8.67 13.98
CA PRO A 35 24.77 9.94 14.27
C PRO A 35 23.82 11.12 14.06
N TYR A 36 24.09 12.21 14.76
CA TYR A 36 23.44 13.50 14.55
C TYR A 36 24.21 14.23 13.45
N ASP A 37 23.53 14.60 12.37
CA ASP A 37 24.16 15.18 11.18
C ASP A 37 24.22 16.72 11.20
N GLY A 38 23.59 17.36 12.19
CA GLY A 38 23.53 18.81 12.30
C GLY A 38 22.81 19.49 11.13
N ARG A 39 22.03 18.73 10.34
CA ARG A 39 21.23 19.25 9.21
C ARG A 39 19.76 18.90 9.40
N LEU A 40 19.46 17.62 9.56
CA LEU A 40 18.12 17.09 9.85
C LEU A 40 17.98 16.71 11.33
N PHE A 41 19.08 16.32 11.97
CA PHE A 41 19.10 15.82 13.35
C PHE A 41 20.16 16.56 14.17
N PHE A 42 19.70 17.31 15.16
CA PHE A 42 20.56 18.04 16.10
C PHE A 42 20.49 17.44 17.50
N HIS A 43 21.55 17.67 18.27
CA HIS A 43 21.59 17.35 19.68
C HIS A 43 20.66 18.26 20.50
N GLY A 44 20.28 17.80 21.69
CA GLY A 44 19.52 18.58 22.68
C GLY A 44 18.01 18.70 22.40
N HIS A 45 17.49 18.09 21.32
CA HIS A 45 16.06 18.12 21.04
C HIS A 45 15.28 17.14 21.93
N VAL A 46 14.75 17.65 23.04
CA VAL A 46 13.94 16.87 23.99
C VAL A 46 12.48 16.74 23.52
N CYS A 47 11.91 15.54 23.68
CA CYS A 47 10.48 15.34 23.54
C CYS A 47 9.75 15.90 24.77
N ARG A 48 8.83 16.85 24.57
CA ARG A 48 8.07 17.47 25.67
C ARG A 48 7.13 16.49 26.40
N THR A 49 6.68 15.44 25.71
CA THR A 49 5.77 14.44 26.29
C THR A 49 6.52 13.30 26.97
N CYS A 50 7.53 12.74 26.30
CA CYS A 50 8.27 11.58 26.82
C CYS A 50 9.47 11.95 27.70
N LEU A 51 9.83 13.23 27.79
CA LEU A 51 10.84 13.79 28.69
C LEU A 51 12.25 13.19 28.55
N PHE A 52 12.66 12.88 27.31
CA PHE A 52 14.03 12.51 26.97
C PHE A 52 14.46 13.14 25.63
N GLU A 53 15.77 13.27 25.44
CA GLU A 53 16.35 13.73 24.16
C GLU A 53 16.01 12.74 23.05
N LYS A 54 15.41 13.20 21.95
CA LYS A 54 15.05 12.35 20.83
C LYS A 54 16.31 11.81 20.15
N PRO A 55 16.50 10.47 20.07
CA PRO A 55 17.53 9.88 19.21
C PRO A 55 17.42 10.39 17.76
N ALA A 56 18.54 10.43 17.04
CA ALA A 56 18.53 10.77 15.61
C ALA A 56 17.56 9.86 14.85
N ARG A 57 16.90 10.41 13.81
CA ARG A 57 15.84 9.74 13.02
C ARG A 57 14.56 9.36 13.80
N SER A 58 14.41 9.74 15.07
CA SER A 58 13.19 9.45 15.84
C SER A 58 12.17 10.60 15.81
N LYS A 59 10.90 10.27 16.07
CA LYS A 59 9.81 11.24 16.19
C LYS A 59 8.79 10.81 17.23
N HIS A 60 8.22 11.79 17.93
CA HIS A 60 7.05 11.58 18.77
C HIS A 60 5.78 11.58 17.90
N CYS A 61 5.05 10.46 17.91
CA CYS A 61 3.75 10.38 17.27
C CYS A 61 2.68 10.79 18.29
N ARG A 62 1.99 11.90 18.03
CA ARG A 62 0.91 12.40 18.90
C ARG A 62 -0.29 11.45 18.96
N VAL A 63 -0.58 10.74 17.86
CA VAL A 63 -1.72 9.80 17.79
C VAL A 63 -1.47 8.57 18.66
N CYS A 64 -0.24 8.03 18.63
CA CYS A 64 0.12 6.85 19.41
C CYS A 64 0.74 7.17 20.78
N ASP A 65 0.83 8.46 21.11
CA ASP A 65 1.45 9.06 22.30
C ASP A 65 2.79 8.43 22.72
N ARG A 66 3.69 8.25 21.75
CA ARG A 66 4.99 7.61 22.00
C ARG A 66 6.05 8.08 21.01
N CYS A 67 7.31 8.06 21.44
CA CYS A 67 8.44 8.22 20.53
C CYS A 67 8.76 6.90 19.83
N VAL A 68 8.99 6.96 18.53
CA VAL A 68 9.31 5.80 17.69
C VAL A 68 10.68 6.01 17.06
N HIS A 69 11.51 4.98 17.15
CA HIS A 69 12.85 4.95 16.58
C HIS A 69 12.80 4.76 15.06
N ARG A 70 13.63 5.53 14.33
CA ARG A 70 13.62 5.60 12.87
C ARG A 70 12.18 5.71 12.34
N PHE A 71 11.49 6.76 12.77
CA PHE A 71 10.08 6.95 12.48
C PHE A 71 9.88 7.16 10.97
N ASP A 72 8.94 6.42 10.40
CA ASP A 72 8.55 6.53 9.00
C ASP A 72 7.26 7.35 8.87
N HIS A 73 6.14 6.83 9.37
CA HIS A 73 4.87 7.53 9.43
C HIS A 73 3.92 6.88 10.45
N HIS A 74 2.82 7.56 10.76
CA HIS A 74 1.67 6.93 11.39
C HIS A 74 0.69 6.54 10.28
N CYS A 75 0.40 5.24 10.18
CA CYS A 75 -0.48 4.70 9.15
C CYS A 75 -1.86 4.47 9.75
N VAL A 76 -2.86 5.19 9.22
CA VAL A 76 -4.25 5.08 9.67
C VAL A 76 -4.86 3.70 9.33
N TRP A 77 -4.39 3.06 8.27
CA TRP A 77 -4.91 1.78 7.79
C TRP A 77 -4.53 0.59 8.67
N VAL A 78 -3.39 0.68 9.36
CA VAL A 78 -2.92 -0.31 10.34
C VAL A 78 -3.10 0.19 11.77
N ASN A 79 -3.71 1.36 11.96
CA ASN A 79 -3.88 2.05 13.24
C ASN A 79 -2.62 2.05 14.11
N GLY A 80 -1.47 2.36 13.50
CA GLY A 80 -0.17 2.14 14.12
C GLY A 80 0.94 2.97 13.51
N CYS A 81 2.03 3.13 14.25
CA CYS A 81 3.25 3.71 13.70
C CYS A 81 3.98 2.67 12.85
N VAL A 82 4.66 3.15 11.81
CA VAL A 82 5.67 2.40 11.07
C VAL A 82 7.03 3.01 11.41
N GLY A 83 7.97 2.16 11.81
CA GLY A 83 9.32 2.55 12.22
C GLY A 83 10.32 1.41 12.07
N ALA A 84 11.49 1.54 12.70
CA ALA A 84 12.56 0.54 12.61
C ALA A 84 12.10 -0.89 12.91
N GLY A 85 11.19 -1.07 13.88
CA GLY A 85 10.81 -2.38 14.38
C GLY A 85 9.87 -3.16 13.45
N ASN A 86 9.12 -2.49 12.57
CA ASN A 86 8.08 -3.12 11.75
C ASN A 86 8.10 -2.72 10.27
N LEU A 87 9.05 -1.89 9.82
CA LEU A 87 9.17 -1.50 8.41
C LEU A 87 9.24 -2.70 7.43
N PRO A 88 10.01 -3.78 7.68
CA PRO A 88 10.03 -4.94 6.78
C PRO A 88 8.67 -5.64 6.69
N LEU A 89 7.94 -5.73 7.80
CA LEU A 89 6.60 -6.31 7.85
C LEU A 89 5.59 -5.44 7.11
N PHE A 90 5.70 -4.12 7.26
CA PHE A 90 4.87 -3.16 6.52
C PHE A 90 5.11 -3.25 5.00
N LEU A 91 6.36 -3.38 4.56
CA LEU A 91 6.68 -3.61 3.14
C LEU A 91 6.11 -4.93 2.63
N GLY A 92 6.25 -6.01 3.41
CA GLY A 92 5.64 -7.31 3.10
C GLY A 92 4.12 -7.19 2.96
N TYR A 93 3.46 -6.48 3.88
CA TYR A 93 2.03 -6.18 3.84
C TYR A 93 1.61 -5.44 2.56
N LEU A 94 2.34 -4.40 2.16
CA LEU A 94 2.05 -3.64 0.94
C LEU A 94 2.20 -4.49 -0.33
N LEU A 95 3.26 -5.29 -0.43
CA LEU A 95 3.47 -6.22 -1.55
C LEU A 95 2.33 -7.25 -1.62
N SER A 96 1.97 -7.81 -0.47
CA SER A 96 0.87 -8.75 -0.30
C SER A 96 -0.48 -8.18 -0.75
N LEU A 97 -0.82 -6.96 -0.33
CA LEU A 97 -2.05 -6.29 -0.76
C LEU A 97 -2.04 -5.97 -2.26
N THR A 98 -0.92 -5.48 -2.79
CA THR A 98 -0.77 -5.16 -4.22
C THR A 98 -0.96 -6.42 -5.07
N ALA A 99 -0.34 -7.54 -4.67
CA ALA A 99 -0.49 -8.82 -5.34
C ALA A 99 -1.93 -9.34 -5.24
N ALA A 100 -2.56 -9.26 -4.06
CA ALA A 100 -3.94 -9.70 -3.87
C ALA A 100 -4.93 -8.90 -4.74
N ALA A 101 -4.82 -7.57 -4.78
CA ALA A 101 -5.65 -6.70 -5.60
C ALA A 101 -5.46 -7.00 -7.10
N SER A 102 -4.21 -7.19 -7.54
CA SER A 102 -3.89 -7.50 -8.94
C SER A 102 -4.42 -8.88 -9.35
N CYS A 103 -4.29 -9.89 -8.48
CA CYS A 103 -4.85 -11.22 -8.71
C CYS A 103 -6.38 -11.18 -8.77
N MET A 104 -7.04 -10.45 -7.86
CA MET A 104 -8.49 -10.29 -7.91
C MET A 104 -8.93 -9.58 -9.18
N ALA A 105 -8.23 -8.53 -9.62
CA ALA A 105 -8.52 -7.86 -10.89
C ALA A 105 -8.45 -8.84 -12.08
N ALA A 106 -7.40 -9.68 -12.14
CA ALA A 106 -7.26 -10.70 -13.18
C ALA A 106 -8.41 -11.73 -13.15
N VAL A 107 -8.81 -12.20 -11.97
CA VAL A 107 -9.98 -13.08 -11.81
C VAL A 107 -11.26 -12.38 -12.27
N MET A 108 -11.44 -11.10 -11.96
CA MET A 108 -12.60 -10.31 -12.40
C MET A 108 -12.65 -10.12 -13.91
N VAL A 109 -11.50 -9.94 -14.59
CA VAL A 109 -11.43 -9.93 -16.05
C VAL A 109 -11.91 -11.25 -16.64
N VAL A 110 -11.43 -12.37 -16.09
CA VAL A 110 -11.86 -13.71 -16.53
C VAL A 110 -13.35 -13.91 -16.28
N ALA A 111 -13.87 -13.49 -15.12
CA ALA A 111 -15.28 -13.59 -14.79
C ALA A 111 -16.16 -12.75 -15.73
N LEU A 112 -15.76 -11.51 -16.03
CA LEU A 112 -16.46 -10.63 -16.97
C LEU A 112 -16.48 -11.22 -18.38
N HIS A 113 -15.35 -11.76 -18.84
CA HIS A 113 -15.26 -12.43 -20.13
C HIS A 113 -16.18 -13.65 -20.20
N ARG A 114 -16.18 -14.50 -19.16
CA ARG A 114 -17.08 -15.67 -19.09
C ARG A 114 -18.55 -15.27 -19.06
N ALA A 115 -18.91 -14.22 -18.31
CA ALA A 115 -20.27 -13.69 -18.29
C ALA A 115 -20.72 -13.16 -19.67
N ALA A 116 -19.84 -12.45 -20.38
CA ALA A 116 -20.10 -11.96 -21.73
C ALA A 116 -20.30 -13.11 -22.75
N VAL A 117 -19.53 -14.20 -22.62
CA VAL A 117 -19.70 -15.39 -23.47
C VAL A 117 -21.00 -16.12 -23.15
N LEU A 118 -21.30 -16.37 -21.87
CA LEU A 118 -22.48 -17.12 -21.44
C LEU A 118 -23.80 -16.38 -21.68
N SER A 119 -23.78 -15.05 -21.68
CA SER A 119 -24.94 -14.23 -22.02
C SER A 119 -25.24 -14.19 -23.53
N GLY A 120 -24.44 -14.85 -24.35
CA GLY A 120 -24.59 -14.82 -25.80
C GLY A 120 -24.12 -13.50 -26.44
N LEU A 121 -23.74 -12.47 -25.68
CA LEU A 121 -23.30 -11.18 -26.21
C LEU A 121 -22.10 -11.31 -27.17
N VAL A 122 -21.15 -12.20 -26.85
CA VAL A 122 -20.00 -12.50 -27.73
C VAL A 122 -20.42 -13.27 -28.97
N GLN A 123 -21.38 -14.19 -28.84
CA GLN A 123 -21.86 -15.02 -29.95
C GLN A 123 -22.74 -14.20 -30.92
N GLU A 124 -23.64 -13.36 -30.42
CA GLU A 124 -24.45 -12.43 -31.20
C GLU A 124 -23.59 -11.38 -31.91
N GLY A 125 -22.57 -10.85 -31.22
CA GLY A 125 -21.59 -9.94 -31.84
C GLY A 125 -20.79 -10.60 -32.98
N SER A 126 -20.41 -11.87 -32.81
CA SER A 126 -19.72 -12.67 -33.82
C SER A 126 -20.64 -13.01 -35.02
N LEU A 127 -21.88 -13.40 -34.77
CA LEU A 127 -22.89 -13.70 -35.80
C LEU A 127 -23.25 -12.47 -36.64
N ARG A 128 -23.41 -11.30 -36.02
CA ARG A 128 -23.60 -10.02 -36.74
C ARG A 128 -22.38 -9.64 -37.59
N GLY A 129 -21.17 -9.93 -37.12
CA GLY A 129 -19.94 -9.73 -37.88
C GLY A 129 -19.83 -10.62 -39.13
N LEU A 130 -20.29 -11.87 -39.05
CA LEU A 130 -20.31 -12.81 -40.18
C LEU A 130 -21.37 -12.46 -41.25
N HIS A 131 -22.48 -11.85 -40.87
CA HIS A 131 -23.54 -11.42 -41.80
C HIS A 131 -23.20 -10.14 -42.58
N GLY A 132 -22.01 -9.55 -42.37
CA GLY A 132 -21.55 -8.36 -43.10
C GLY A 132 -22.27 -7.07 -42.72
N GLU A 133 -23.06 -7.07 -41.64
CA GLU A 133 -23.92 -5.93 -41.24
C GLU A 133 -23.24 -4.91 -40.30
N MET A 134 -21.95 -5.05 -39.95
CA MET A 134 -21.28 -4.02 -39.14
C MET A 134 -19.83 -3.72 -39.53
N PRO A 135 -19.45 -2.41 -39.62
CA PRO A 135 -18.10 -1.95 -39.32
C PRO A 135 -17.72 -2.40 -37.90
N SER A 136 -16.44 -2.61 -37.61
CA SER A 136 -15.97 -2.90 -36.24
C SER A 136 -16.67 -2.01 -35.20
N LEU A 137 -17.47 -2.60 -34.29
CA LEU A 137 -18.10 -1.84 -33.21
C LEU A 137 -17.01 -1.03 -32.50
N PRO A 138 -17.15 0.30 -32.39
CA PRO A 138 -16.15 1.10 -31.70
C PRO A 138 -16.06 0.62 -30.25
N ILE A 139 -14.85 0.67 -29.69
CA ILE A 139 -14.56 0.17 -28.33
C ILE A 139 -15.53 0.79 -27.30
N THR A 140 -15.96 2.03 -27.54
CA THR A 140 -16.93 2.76 -26.71
C THR A 140 -18.25 2.01 -26.56
N ASP A 141 -18.78 1.44 -27.64
CA ASP A 141 -20.09 0.79 -27.65
C ASP A 141 -20.02 -0.57 -26.96
N ILE A 142 -18.89 -1.27 -27.12
CA ILE A 142 -18.60 -2.52 -26.40
C ILE A 142 -18.51 -2.25 -24.89
N VAL A 143 -17.81 -1.18 -24.49
CA VAL A 143 -17.68 -0.79 -23.09
C VAL A 143 -19.04 -0.40 -22.51
N GLN A 144 -19.84 0.38 -23.25
CA GLN A 144 -21.19 0.77 -22.83
C GLN A 144 -22.10 -0.45 -22.68
N LEU A 145 -22.05 -1.40 -23.62
CA LEU A 145 -22.81 -2.64 -23.56
C LEU A 145 -22.42 -3.47 -22.33
N LEU A 146 -21.13 -3.71 -22.11
CA LEU A 146 -20.64 -4.46 -20.95
C LEU A 146 -21.03 -3.78 -19.63
N PHE A 147 -21.02 -2.46 -19.58
CA PHE A 147 -21.43 -1.69 -18.42
C PHE A 147 -22.93 -1.82 -18.13
N LEU A 148 -23.78 -1.78 -19.16
CA LEU A 148 -25.22 -1.94 -19.02
C LEU A 148 -25.60 -3.39 -18.68
N SER A 149 -24.91 -4.39 -19.24
CA SER A 149 -25.18 -5.80 -18.99
C SER A 149 -24.62 -6.30 -17.65
N PHE A 150 -23.42 -5.85 -17.26
CA PHE A 150 -22.72 -6.34 -16.06
C PHE A 150 -22.14 -5.22 -15.19
N PRO A 151 -22.96 -4.25 -14.73
CA PRO A 151 -22.47 -3.06 -14.04
C PRO A 151 -21.62 -3.42 -12.81
N ARG A 152 -22.05 -4.41 -12.02
CA ARG A 152 -21.33 -4.84 -10.82
C ARG A 152 -19.93 -5.36 -11.11
N LEU A 153 -19.75 -6.16 -12.17
CA LEU A 153 -18.44 -6.72 -12.52
C LEU A 153 -17.51 -5.63 -13.05
N VAL A 154 -18.04 -4.72 -13.89
CA VAL A 154 -17.28 -3.60 -14.45
C VAL A 154 -16.84 -2.62 -13.37
N PHE A 155 -17.74 -2.20 -12.47
CA PHE A 155 -17.39 -1.31 -11.36
C PHE A 155 -16.38 -1.95 -10.41
N THR A 156 -16.56 -3.23 -10.06
CA THR A 156 -15.62 -3.95 -9.19
C THR A 156 -14.24 -4.06 -9.83
N LEU A 157 -14.18 -4.37 -11.14
CA LEU A 157 -12.92 -4.42 -11.88
C LEU A 157 -12.24 -3.04 -11.91
N GLY A 158 -12.98 -1.98 -12.23
CA GLY A 158 -12.46 -0.61 -12.22
C GLY A 158 -11.89 -0.20 -10.87
N PHE A 159 -12.62 -0.48 -9.79
CA PHE A 159 -12.16 -0.22 -8.43
C PHE A 159 -10.87 -1.00 -8.09
N LEU A 160 -10.80 -2.30 -8.43
CA LEU A 160 -9.62 -3.12 -8.19
C LEU A 160 -8.40 -2.65 -8.99
N ILE A 161 -8.58 -2.17 -10.22
CA ILE A 161 -7.49 -1.59 -11.02
C ILE A 161 -6.96 -0.34 -10.32
N ILE A 162 -7.84 0.59 -9.92
CA ILE A 162 -7.44 1.82 -9.23
C ILE A 162 -6.67 1.49 -7.94
N ILE A 163 -7.21 0.60 -7.11
CA ILE A 163 -6.57 0.20 -5.86
C ILE A 163 -5.21 -0.48 -6.12
N SER A 164 -5.10 -1.33 -7.15
CA SER A 164 -3.85 -1.97 -7.51
C SER A 164 -2.77 -0.97 -7.93
N VAL A 165 -3.14 0.05 -8.71
CA VAL A 165 -2.22 1.13 -9.12
C VAL A 165 -1.78 1.97 -7.92
N LEU A 166 -2.72 2.37 -7.05
CA LEU A 166 -2.40 3.17 -5.86
C LEU A 166 -1.47 2.41 -4.90
N LEU A 167 -1.80 1.15 -4.59
CA LEU A 167 -0.98 0.30 -3.72
C LEU A 167 0.38 -0.01 -4.36
N GLY A 168 0.42 -0.28 -5.67
CA GLY A 168 1.65 -0.52 -6.40
C GLY A 168 2.57 0.70 -6.41
N GLY A 169 2.03 1.90 -6.65
CA GLY A 169 2.78 3.15 -6.59
C GLY A 169 3.30 3.45 -5.18
N PHE A 170 2.47 3.24 -4.15
CA PHE A 170 2.89 3.41 -2.76
C PHE A 170 3.96 2.39 -2.34
N THR A 171 3.86 1.14 -2.80
CA THR A 171 4.87 0.10 -2.60
C THR A 171 6.18 0.48 -3.28
N ALA A 172 6.14 0.91 -4.55
CA ALA A 172 7.30 1.35 -5.29
C ALA A 172 8.00 2.54 -4.62
N PHE A 173 7.22 3.49 -4.09
CA PHE A 173 7.74 4.62 -3.33
C PHE A 173 8.49 4.16 -2.07
N HIS A 174 7.92 3.25 -1.27
CA HIS A 174 8.60 2.75 -0.08
C HIS A 174 9.81 1.86 -0.40
N LEU A 175 9.78 1.11 -1.50
CA LEU A 175 10.97 0.40 -2.01
C LEU A 175 12.07 1.39 -2.41
N TYR A 176 11.74 2.47 -3.11
CA TYR A 176 12.69 3.53 -3.42
C TYR A 176 13.29 4.13 -2.15
N LEU A 177 12.47 4.47 -1.15
CA LEU A 177 12.94 4.98 0.14
C LEU A 177 13.90 4.01 0.85
N LEU A 178 13.61 2.71 0.81
CA LEU A 178 14.49 1.67 1.33
C LEU A 178 15.85 1.67 0.60
N LEU A 179 15.85 1.76 -0.73
CA LEU A 179 17.07 1.78 -1.55
C LEU A 179 17.94 3.00 -1.26
N VAL A 180 17.34 4.16 -0.99
CA VAL A 180 18.09 5.38 -0.61
C VAL A 180 18.32 5.51 0.90
N ASN A 181 17.95 4.49 1.69
CA ASN A 181 18.05 4.45 3.15
C ASN A 181 17.40 5.65 3.87
N ARG A 182 16.31 6.20 3.31
CA ARG A 182 15.53 7.31 3.89
C ARG A 182 14.18 6.84 4.39
N THR A 183 13.65 7.48 5.43
CA THR A 183 12.25 7.28 5.84
C THR A 183 11.32 8.27 5.13
N ALA A 184 10.02 7.97 5.09
CA ALA A 184 9.01 8.88 4.54
C ALA A 184 9.00 10.23 5.29
N ASN A 185 9.17 10.19 6.62
CA ASN A 185 9.32 11.41 7.43
C ASN A 185 10.56 12.22 7.03
N GLU A 186 11.71 11.58 6.79
CA GLU A 186 12.92 12.26 6.32
C GLU A 186 12.76 12.87 4.93
N TRP A 187 12.11 12.13 4.03
CA TRP A 187 11.80 12.62 2.69
C TRP A 187 10.92 13.87 2.72
N HIS A 188 9.96 13.92 3.65
CA HIS A 188 9.12 15.09 3.86
C HIS A 188 9.89 16.27 4.48
N LEU A 189 10.68 16.01 5.53
CA LEU A 189 11.52 17.02 6.17
C LEU A 189 12.57 17.63 5.23
N ALA A 190 13.05 16.88 4.23
CA ALA A 190 14.02 17.38 3.26
C ALA A 190 13.40 18.29 2.18
N ARG A 191 12.07 18.41 2.11
CA ARG A 191 11.35 19.17 1.08
C ARG A 191 10.61 20.39 1.61
N GLY A 192 10.39 20.46 2.92
CA GLY A 192 9.83 21.63 3.61
C GLY A 192 10.94 22.48 4.18
#